data_AF-A0A7T8HJX9-F1
#
_entry.id   AF-A0A7T8HJX9-F1
#
_cell.length_a   1.000
_cell.length_b   1.000
_cell.length_c   1.000
_cell.angle_alpha   90.00
_cell.angle_beta   90.00
_cell.angle_gamma   90.00
#
_symmetry.space_group_name_H-M   'P 1'
#
loop_
_entity.id
_entity.type
_entity.pdbx_description
1 polymer ?
#
loop_
_entity_poly.entity_id
_entity_poly.type
_entity_poly.pdbx_seq_one_letter_code
_entity_poly.pdbx_strand_id
1 'polypeptide(L)' 'MSLEHDVRIRTHALLEAGKTPTEISRRLGISRPTVYKVKATGIEKKVGLGAKKSLDG' A
#
# COMPACT_ATOMS: atom_id res chain seq x y z
N MET A 1 6.90 11.31 -11.56
CA MET A 1 6.01 10.53 -10.67
C MET A 1 5.64 11.42 -9.49
N SER A 2 4.34 11.64 -9.24
CA SER A 2 3.90 12.44 -8.10
C SER A 2 4.03 11.62 -6.82
N LEU A 3 4.61 12.21 -5.77
CA LEU A 3 4.91 11.59 -4.48
C LEU A 3 3.72 10.81 -3.88
N GLU A 4 2.49 11.29 -4.09
CA GLU A 4 1.27 10.62 -3.63
C GLU A 4 0.97 9.28 -4.30
N HIS A 5 1.36 9.12 -5.57
CA HIS A 5 1.06 7.91 -6.33
C HIS A 5 1.93 6.73 -5.85
N ASP A 6 3.22 6.99 -5.59
CA ASP A 6 4.16 6.04 -4.99
C ASP A 6 3.71 5.59 -3.59
N VAL A 7 3.22 6.51 -2.76
CA VAL A 7 2.70 6.21 -1.43
C VAL A 7 1.53 5.24 -1.51
N ARG A 8 0.61 5.41 -2.46
CA ARG A 8 -0.53 4.51 -2.65
C ARG A 8 -0.08 3.10 -3.06
N ILE A 9 0.80 2.99 -4.06
CA ILE A 9 1.30 1.69 -4.54
C ILE A 9 2.01 0.93 -3.42
N ARG A 10 2.92 1.60 -2.68
CA ARG A 10 3.65 0.97 -1.58
C ARG A 10 2.75 0.58 -0.42
N THR A 11 1.78 1.42 -0.06
CA THR A 11 0.80 1.11 0.98
C THR A 11 -0.01 -0.14 0.62
N HIS A 12 -0.48 -0.23 -0.62
CA HIS A 12 -1.18 -1.40 -1.13
C HIS A 12 -0.35 -2.67 -1.06
N ALA A 13 0.88 -2.64 -1.58
CA ALA A 13 1.77 -3.79 -1.56
C ALA A 13 2.02 -4.31 -0.13
N LEU A 14 2.17 -3.40 0.84
CA LEU A 14 2.35 -3.79 2.25
C LEU A 14 1.06 -4.34 2.88
N LEU A 15 -0.11 -3.81 2.52
CA LEU A 15 -1.41 -4.36 2.94
C LEU A 15 -1.61 -5.78 2.41
N GLU A 16 -1.26 -6.04 1.14
CA GLU A 16 -1.35 -7.39 0.55
C GLU A 16 -0.34 -8.36 1.14
N ALA A 17 0.83 -7.87 1.58
CA ALA A 17 1.79 -8.64 2.36
C ALA A 17 1.36 -8.90 3.83
N GLY A 18 0.12 -8.54 4.22
CA GLY A 18 -0.42 -8.78 5.55
C GLY A 18 0.10 -7.84 6.63
N LYS A 19 0.77 -6.74 6.26
CA LYS A 19 1.25 -5.75 7.25
C LYS A 19 0.10 -4.97 7.86
N THR A 20 0.24 -4.70 9.15
CA THR A 20 -0.74 -3.86 9.85
C THR A 20 -0.60 -2.40 9.44
N PRO A 21 -1.69 -1.61 9.43
CA PRO A 21 -1.63 -0.20 9.07
C PRO A 21 -0.65 0.62 9.93
N THR A 22 -0.40 0.18 11.18
CA THR A 22 0.60 0.78 12.09
C THR A 22 2.05 0.47 11.69
N GLU A 23 2.32 -0.71 11.14
CA GLU A 23 3.63 -1.01 10.57
C GLU A 23 3.85 -0.22 9.28
N ILE A 24 2.82 -0.13 8.44
CA ILE A 24 2.87 0.60 7.17
C ILE A 24 3.14 2.09 7.41
N SER A 25 2.43 2.70 8.37
CA SER A 25 2.64 4.10 8.75
C SER A 25 4.09 4.35 9.18
N ARG A 26 4.64 3.47 10.02
CA ARG A 26 6.03 3.56 10.48
C ARG A 26 7.03 3.37 9.36
N ARG A 27 6.77 2.42 8.45
CA ARG A 27 7.69 2.09 7.35
C ARG A 27 7.73 3.14 6.25
N LEU A 28 6.59 3.77 5.95
CA LEU A 28 6.47 4.78 4.91
C LEU A 28 6.58 6.22 5.44
N GLY A 29 6.64 6.42 6.76
CA GLY A 29 6.69 7.75 7.36
C GLY A 29 5.40 8.56 7.13
N ILE A 30 4.26 7.88 6.97
CA ILE A 30 2.96 8.52 6.71
C ILE A 30 2.01 8.34 7.88
N SER A 31 1.09 9.28 8.06
CA SER A 31 0.08 9.21 9.11
C SER A 31 -0.85 8.00 8.93
N ARG A 32 -1.20 7.34 10.04
CA ARG A 32 -2.20 6.25 10.09
C ARG A 32 -3.51 6.57 9.34
N PRO A 33 -4.13 7.77 9.45
CA PRO A 33 -5.33 8.11 8.67
C PRO A 33 -5.10 8.03 7.15
N THR A 34 -3.91 8.37 6.65
CA THR A 34 -3.55 8.23 5.23
C THR A 34 -3.58 6.77 4.82
N VAL A 35 -3.04 5.86 5.65
CA VAL A 35 -3.08 4.41 5.39
C VAL A 35 -4.51 3.89 5.33
N TYR A 36 -5.39 4.31 6.25
CA TYR A 36 -6.80 3.91 6.23
C TYR A 36 -7.55 4.44 5.01
N LYS A 37 -7.27 5.68 4.60
CA LYS A 37 -7.85 6.26 3.37
C LYS A 37 -7.47 5.44 2.14
N VAL A 38 -6.19 5.06 2.02
CA VAL A 38 -5.73 4.21 0.91
C VAL A 38 -6.36 2.81 0.98
N LYS A 39 -6.42 2.20 2.16
CA LYS A 39 -7.09 0.90 2.37
C LYS A 39 -8.56 0.94 1.92
N ALA A 40 -9.29 2.01 2.24
CA ALA A 40 -10.69 2.17 1.84
C ALA A 40 -10.84 2.28 0.32
N THR A 41 -9.97 3.06 -0.35
CA THR A 41 -9.97 3.23 -1.81
C THR A 41 -9.54 1.98 -2.57
N GLY A 42 -8.84 1.07 -1.88
CA GLY A 42 -8.19 -0.09 -2.46
C GLY A 42 -9.10 -1.28 -2.76
N ILE A 43 -10.24 -1.35 -2.07
CA ILE A 43 -11.20 -2.45 -2.22
C ILE A 43 -11.90 -2.38 -3.60
N GLU A 44 -11.99 -1.17 -4.17
CA GLU A 44 -12.70 -0.90 -5.43
C GLU A 44 -11.89 -1.31 -6.68
N LYS A 45 -10.56 -1.48 -6.56
CA LYS A 45 -9.65 -1.78 -7.69
C LYS A 45 -9.05 -3.18 -7.69
N LYS A 46 -9.51 -4.09 -6.82
CA LYS A 46 -9.00 -5.48 -6.78
C LYS A 46 -9.37 -6.34 -8.00
N VAL A 47 -10.01 -5.77 -9.02
CA VAL A 47 -10.30 -6.44 -10.30
C VAL A 47 -9.19 -6.33 -11.36
N GLY A 48 -8.04 -5.68 -11.11
CA GLY A 48 -7.13 -5.37 -12.23
C GLY A 48 -5.62 -5.36 -12.02
N LEU A 49 -5.06 -5.69 -10.86
CA LEU A 49 -3.60 -5.63 -10.67
C LEU A 49 -3.03 -6.87 -10.01
N GLY A 50 -2.82 -7.91 -10.83
CA GLY A 50 -1.99 -9.06 -10.47
C GLY A 50 -0.56 -8.59 -10.19
N ALA A 51 -0.18 -8.54 -8.92
CA ALA A 51 1.16 -8.20 -8.49
C ALA A 51 2.12 -9.38 -8.73
N LYS A 52 2.71 -9.39 -9.92
CA LYS A 52 3.98 -10.05 -10.22
C LYS A 52 5.09 -9.21 -9.58
N LYS A 53 5.83 -9.72 -8.59
CA LYS A 53 7.26 -9.45 -8.27
C LYS A 53 7.62 -10.16 -6.95
N SER A 54 8.01 -11.44 -6.95
CA SER A 54 9.40 -11.90 -6.96
C SER A 54 10.43 -10.81 -6.63
N LEU A 55 10.98 -10.87 -5.41
CA LEU A 55 12.15 -10.08 -5.00
C LEU A 55 13.19 -11.08 -4.48
N ASP A 56 14.15 -11.37 -5.36
CA ASP A 56 15.55 -11.79 -5.15
C ASP A 56 15.89 -12.94 -4.19
N GLY A 57 16.45 -14.01 -4.78
CA GLY A 57 17.23 -15.07 -4.14
C GLY A 57 18.25 -15.61 -5.14
#